data_AF-A0A0U3DZ05-F1
#
_entry.id   AF-A0A0U3DZ05-F1
#
_cell.length_a   1.000
_cell.length_b   1.000
_cell.length_c   1.000
_cell.angle_alpha   90.00
_cell.angle_beta   90.00
_cell.angle_gamma   90.00
#
_symmetry.space_group_name_H-M   'P 1'
#
loop_
_entity.id
_entity.type
_entity.pdbx_description
1 polymer ?
#
loop_
_entity_poly.entity_id
_entity_poly.type
_entity_poly.pdbx_seq_one_letter_code
_entity_poly.pdbx_strand_id
1 'polypeptide(L)'
;MLRASLWTTKGVRKDAQFIVTLEGPPNPPLTLYFDGKSLDCDLRTEIDAIKCIRKCMLGLSKGCTRTRDSFEFVLKNLKMPIIFLKEGGEDVTSLKYFKTLAFVIGPQHDIDLPSDVRPSQVISIGKKSYLASHVISYINFYLDLKSNRIKIIK
;
A
#
# COMPACT_ATOMS: atom_id res chain seq x y z
N MET A 1 6.84 3.72 -4.00
CA MET A 1 5.70 3.19 -3.23
C MET A 1 6.11 2.07 -2.29
N LEU A 2 6.66 0.94 -2.76
CA LEU A 2 7.12 -0.19 -1.91
C LEU A 2 7.90 0.24 -0.66
N ARG A 3 8.91 1.11 -0.81
CA ARG A 3 9.69 1.66 0.32
C ARG A 3 8.83 2.42 1.32
N ALA A 4 7.97 3.32 0.83
CA ALA A 4 7.07 4.09 1.68
C ALA A 4 6.09 3.20 2.45
N SER A 5 5.66 2.09 1.85
CA SER A 5 4.73 1.14 2.46
C SER A 5 5.38 0.30 3.54
N LEU A 6 6.58 -0.23 3.29
CA LEU A 6 7.16 -1.30 4.09
C LEU A 6 8.47 -0.94 4.79
N TRP A 7 9.20 0.10 4.42
CA TRP A 7 10.52 0.38 5.00
C TRP A 7 10.46 1.42 6.13
N THR A 8 11.14 1.13 7.23
CA THR A 8 11.37 2.06 8.35
C THR A 8 12.85 2.10 8.70
N THR A 9 13.26 2.99 9.60
CA THR A 9 14.64 3.01 10.13
C THR A 9 15.02 1.73 10.87
N LYS A 10 14.03 0.95 11.35
CA LYS A 10 14.22 -0.34 12.02
C LYS A 10 14.11 -1.54 11.07
N GLY A 11 14.02 -1.29 9.76
CA GLY A 11 13.85 -2.31 8.73
C GLY A 11 12.40 -2.45 8.26
N VAL A 12 12.05 -3.63 7.75
CA VAL A 12 10.74 -3.92 7.15
C VAL A 12 9.63 -3.93 8.21
N ARG A 13 8.58 -3.14 8.01
CA ARG A 13 7.31 -3.14 8.75
C ARG A 13 6.66 -4.52 8.66
N LYS A 14 6.48 -5.19 9.80
CA LYS A 14 6.00 -6.59 9.88
C LYS A 14 4.48 -6.74 9.92
N ASP A 15 3.77 -5.64 10.15
CA ASP A 15 2.32 -5.50 10.26
C ASP A 15 1.65 -4.95 8.99
N ALA A 16 2.39 -4.85 7.87
CA ALA A 16 1.87 -4.35 6.61
C ALA A 16 2.15 -5.29 5.43
N GLN A 17 1.30 -5.18 4.42
CA GLN A 17 1.46 -5.81 3.12
C GLN A 17 1.39 -4.74 2.04
N PHE A 18 2.13 -4.95 0.96
CA PHE A 18 2.07 -4.09 -0.22
C PHE A 18 1.72 -4.93 -1.43
N ILE A 19 0.65 -4.56 -2.12
CA ILE A 19 0.18 -5.22 -3.34
C ILE A 19 0.30 -4.21 -4.47
N VAL A 20 0.90 -4.62 -5.59
CA VAL A 20 1.01 -3.80 -6.78
C VAL A 20 0.65 -4.61 -8.01
N THR A 21 -0.24 -4.09 -8.83
CA THR A 21 -0.58 -4.65 -10.14
C THR A 21 0.12 -3.84 -11.23
N LEU A 22 0.93 -4.52 -12.04
CA LEU A 22 1.68 -3.96 -13.15
C LEU A 22 0.94 -4.28 -14.46
N GLU A 23 0.37 -3.24 -15.07
CA GLU A 23 -0.45 -3.33 -16.30
C GLU A 23 0.34 -2.97 -17.58
N GLY A 24 1.66 -2.81 -17.47
CA GLY A 24 2.53 -2.48 -18.61
C GLY A 24 2.94 -3.69 -19.46
N PRO A 25 3.33 -3.49 -20.74
CA PRO A 25 3.91 -4.52 -21.59
C PRO A 25 5.21 -5.10 -21.01
N PRO A 26 5.68 -6.29 -21.48
CA PRO A 26 5.14 -7.07 -22.59
C PRO A 26 4.00 -8.03 -22.21
N ASN A 27 3.83 -8.33 -20.93
CA ASN A 27 2.93 -9.39 -20.47
C ASN A 27 2.08 -8.94 -19.26
N PRO A 28 1.16 -7.98 -19.39
CA PRO A 28 0.23 -7.63 -18.32
C PRO A 28 -0.93 -8.66 -18.19
N PRO A 29 -1.64 -8.71 -17.06
CA PRO A 29 -1.27 -8.12 -15.77
C PRO A 29 -0.19 -8.96 -15.08
N LEU A 30 0.58 -8.31 -14.21
CA LEU A 30 1.46 -8.96 -13.24
C LEU A 30 1.23 -8.35 -11.86
N THR A 31 0.67 -9.12 -10.94
CA THR A 31 0.46 -8.66 -9.56
C THR A 31 1.53 -9.23 -8.65
N LEU A 32 2.14 -8.37 -7.83
CA LEU A 32 3.14 -8.72 -6.83
C LEU A 32 2.58 -8.44 -5.44
N TYR A 33 2.67 -9.43 -4.56
CA TYR A 33 2.26 -9.36 -3.16
C TYR A 33 3.49 -9.41 -2.27
N PHE A 34 3.80 -8.33 -1.58
CA PHE A 34 4.90 -8.25 -0.62
C PHE A 34 4.33 -8.34 0.80
N ASP A 35 4.68 -9.40 1.52
CA ASP A 35 4.26 -9.64 2.89
C ASP A 35 5.34 -9.18 3.87
N GLY A 36 5.17 -8.04 4.53
CA GLY A 36 6.17 -7.47 5.41
C GLY A 36 6.64 -8.43 6.51
N LYS A 37 5.76 -9.30 6.99
CA LYS A 37 6.06 -10.32 8.01
C LYS A 37 7.19 -11.26 7.56
N SER A 38 7.12 -11.76 6.34
CA SER A 38 8.04 -12.76 5.78
C SER A 38 9.04 -12.21 4.76
N LEU A 39 8.91 -10.94 4.36
CA LEU A 39 9.74 -10.30 3.34
C LEU A 39 11.20 -10.23 3.79
N ASP A 40 12.07 -10.77 2.96
CA ASP A 40 13.52 -10.79 3.13
C ASP A 40 14.18 -9.98 2.00
N CYS A 41 14.06 -8.65 2.12
CA CYS A 41 14.65 -7.68 1.21
C CYS A 41 15.12 -6.45 1.98
N ASP A 42 16.28 -5.91 1.61
CA ASP A 42 16.65 -4.54 1.98
C ASP A 42 15.87 -3.57 1.06
N LEU A 43 15.21 -2.56 1.66
CA LEU A 43 14.48 -1.52 0.95
C LEU A 43 15.03 -0.12 1.29
N ARG A 44 16.27 -0.04 1.81
CA ARG A 44 16.92 1.19 2.26
C ARG A 44 17.06 2.21 1.16
N THR A 45 17.41 1.79 -0.05
CA THR A 45 17.52 2.68 -1.23
C THR A 45 16.51 2.31 -2.30
N GLU A 46 16.27 3.22 -3.26
CA GLU A 46 15.44 2.91 -4.42
C GLU A 46 16.02 1.78 -5.26
N ILE A 47 17.35 1.72 -5.39
CA ILE A 47 18.04 0.63 -6.08
C ILE A 47 17.75 -0.72 -5.41
N ASP A 48 17.76 -0.78 -4.08
CA ASP A 48 17.46 -2.03 -3.35
C ASP A 48 16.00 -2.44 -3.49
N ALA A 49 15.08 -1.47 -3.47
CA ALA A 49 13.67 -1.73 -3.74
C ALA A 49 13.44 -2.27 -5.16
N ILE A 50 14.11 -1.70 -6.16
CA ILE A 50 14.05 -2.20 -7.56
C ILE A 50 14.62 -3.62 -7.65
N LYS A 51 15.74 -3.90 -6.99
CA LYS A 51 16.30 -5.26 -6.90
C LYS A 51 15.31 -6.23 -6.26
N CYS A 52 14.61 -5.82 -5.20
CA CYS A 52 13.58 -6.66 -4.56
C CYS A 52 12.39 -6.93 -5.49
N ILE A 53 11.89 -5.90 -6.18
CA ILE A 53 10.81 -6.05 -7.18
C ILE A 53 11.25 -7.01 -8.28
N ARG A 54 12.46 -6.84 -8.84
CA ARG A 54 12.99 -7.72 -9.87
C ARG A 54 13.10 -9.18 -9.38
N LYS A 55 13.62 -9.41 -8.17
CA LYS A 55 13.67 -10.76 -7.58
C LYS A 55 12.27 -11.35 -7.44
N CYS A 56 11.28 -10.57 -7.00
CA CYS A 56 9.91 -11.05 -6.89
C CYS A 56 9.28 -11.37 -8.25
N MET A 57 9.50 -10.52 -9.26
CA MET A 57 9.06 -10.79 -10.63
C MET A 57 9.65 -12.08 -11.18
N LEU A 58 10.87 -12.46 -10.77
CA LEU A 58 11.53 -13.73 -11.13
C LEU A 58 11.13 -14.92 -10.24
N GLY A 59 10.35 -14.70 -9.17
CA GLY A 59 9.98 -15.75 -8.21
C GLY A 59 11.12 -16.15 -7.25
N LEU A 60 12.12 -15.28 -7.06
CA LEU A 60 13.33 -15.54 -6.28
C LEU A 60 13.36 -14.84 -4.92
N SER A 61 12.26 -14.19 -4.52
CA SER A 61 12.20 -13.40 -3.28
C SER A 61 11.34 -14.10 -2.22
N LYS A 62 11.86 -14.23 -1.00
CA LYS A 62 11.10 -14.74 0.14
C LYS A 62 10.14 -13.67 0.67
N GLY A 63 8.92 -14.07 0.99
CA GLY A 63 7.87 -13.15 1.41
C GLY A 63 7.35 -12.24 0.29
N CYS A 64 7.56 -12.64 -0.96
CA CYS A 64 6.89 -12.03 -2.09
C CYS A 64 6.35 -13.09 -3.06
N THR A 65 5.10 -12.91 -3.51
CA THR A 65 4.43 -13.80 -4.45
C THR A 65 4.06 -13.04 -5.71
N ARG A 66 4.16 -13.69 -6.88
CA ARG A 66 3.71 -13.15 -8.16
C ARG A 66 2.50 -13.93 -8.69
N THR A 67 1.51 -13.23 -9.23
CA THR A 67 0.34 -13.82 -9.88
C THR A 67 -0.01 -13.08 -11.17
N ARG A 68 -0.98 -13.63 -11.92
CA ARG A 68 -1.56 -13.02 -13.12
C ARG A 68 -2.91 -12.36 -12.84
N ASP A 69 -3.16 -12.00 -11.58
CA ASP A 69 -4.42 -11.40 -11.17
C ASP A 69 -4.49 -9.95 -11.66
N SER A 70 -5.63 -9.55 -12.22
CA SER A 70 -5.89 -8.16 -12.59
C SER A 70 -6.17 -7.29 -11.36
N PHE A 71 -6.02 -5.97 -11.48
CA PHE A 71 -6.34 -5.05 -10.39
C PHE A 71 -7.78 -5.24 -9.87
N GLU A 72 -8.73 -5.41 -10.79
CA GLU A 72 -10.13 -5.69 -10.48
C GLU A 72 -10.28 -6.99 -9.67
N PHE A 73 -9.62 -8.07 -10.09
CA PHE A 73 -9.67 -9.34 -9.37
C PHE A 73 -9.10 -9.20 -7.95
N VAL A 74 -7.97 -8.50 -7.80
CA VAL A 74 -7.36 -8.23 -6.49
C VAL A 74 -8.37 -7.54 -5.58
N LEU A 75 -8.99 -6.46 -6.04
CA LEU A 75 -9.93 -5.67 -5.25
C LEU A 75 -11.15 -6.48 -4.81
N LYS A 76 -11.76 -7.25 -5.72
CA LYS A 76 -12.95 -8.08 -5.41
C LYS A 76 -12.67 -9.19 -4.40
N ASN A 77 -11.42 -9.67 -4.33
CA ASN A 77 -11.02 -10.73 -3.41
C ASN A 77 -10.52 -10.22 -2.05
N LEU A 78 -10.45 -8.90 -1.83
CA LEU A 78 -10.13 -8.35 -0.52
C LEU A 78 -11.28 -8.61 0.47
N LYS A 79 -10.98 -9.36 1.54
CA LYS A 79 -11.94 -9.67 2.62
C LYS A 79 -11.89 -8.65 3.76
N MET A 80 -11.57 -7.39 3.45
CA MET A 80 -11.41 -6.31 4.42
C MET A 80 -11.96 -4.98 3.88
N PRO A 81 -12.29 -4.02 4.74
CA PRO A 81 -12.77 -2.72 4.29
C PRO A 81 -11.74 -2.01 3.41
N ILE A 82 -12.23 -1.48 2.29
CA ILE A 82 -11.43 -0.72 1.31
C ILE A 82 -11.55 0.77 1.63
N ILE A 83 -10.42 1.42 1.86
CA ILE A 83 -10.29 2.86 2.00
C ILE A 83 -9.70 3.40 0.71
N PHE A 84 -10.47 4.19 -0.02
CA PHE A 84 -10.01 4.75 -1.29
C PHE A 84 -9.42 6.13 -1.06
N LEU A 85 -8.13 6.30 -1.40
CA LEU A 85 -7.41 7.55 -1.20
C LEU A 85 -7.53 8.41 -2.46
N LYS A 86 -8.25 9.53 -2.37
CA LYS A 86 -8.50 10.44 -3.50
C LYS A 86 -8.65 11.89 -3.02
N GLU A 87 -8.22 12.85 -3.83
CA GLU A 87 -8.56 14.25 -3.59
C GLU A 87 -10.09 14.44 -3.52
N GLY A 88 -10.55 15.33 -2.65
CA GLY A 88 -11.99 15.59 -2.46
C GLY A 88 -12.75 14.55 -1.61
N GLY A 89 -12.08 13.50 -1.14
CA GLY A 89 -12.60 12.62 -0.09
C GLY A 89 -12.75 13.31 1.27
N GLU A 90 -13.33 12.60 2.25
CA GLU A 90 -13.40 13.07 3.64
C GLU A 90 -12.00 13.23 4.24
N ASP A 91 -11.83 14.16 5.17
CA ASP A 91 -10.53 14.35 5.83
C ASP A 91 -10.09 13.06 6.56
N VAL A 92 -8.81 12.71 6.46
CA VAL A 92 -8.19 11.53 7.11
C VAL A 92 -8.49 11.41 8.62
N THR A 93 -8.81 12.51 9.29
CA THR A 93 -9.25 12.51 10.69
C THR A 93 -10.59 11.79 10.91
N SER A 94 -11.44 11.66 9.88
CA SER A 94 -12.71 10.91 9.92
C SER A 94 -12.54 9.39 9.68
N LEU A 95 -11.32 8.92 9.43
CA LEU A 95 -11.05 7.51 9.15
C LEU A 95 -11.57 6.62 10.29
N LYS A 96 -12.45 5.67 9.95
CA LYS A 96 -12.97 4.65 10.86
C LYS A 96 -11.93 3.53 11.00
N TYR A 97 -11.58 3.22 12.23
CA TYR A 97 -10.57 2.20 12.52
C TYR A 97 -11.18 0.81 12.52
N PHE A 98 -10.54 -0.09 11.77
CA PHE A 98 -10.80 -1.52 11.80
C PHE A 98 -9.49 -2.25 12.13
N LYS A 99 -9.59 -3.51 12.57
CA LYS A 99 -8.41 -4.34 12.89
C LYS A 99 -7.48 -4.51 11.68
N THR A 100 -8.04 -4.50 10.47
CA THR A 100 -7.34 -4.60 9.19
C THR A 100 -8.05 -3.75 8.15
N LEU A 101 -7.30 -3.00 7.35
CA LEU A 101 -7.80 -2.09 6.32
C LEU A 101 -6.95 -2.24 5.05
N ALA A 102 -7.58 -2.11 3.88
CA ALA A 102 -6.89 -1.99 2.61
C ALA A 102 -6.98 -0.56 2.10
N PHE A 103 -5.83 0.11 1.92
CA PHE A 103 -5.78 1.42 1.29
C PHE A 103 -5.51 1.26 -0.21
N VAL A 104 -6.39 1.82 -1.03
CA VAL A 104 -6.23 1.83 -2.49
C VAL A 104 -5.81 3.23 -2.91
N ILE A 105 -4.72 3.30 -3.65
CA ILE A 105 -4.15 4.55 -4.15
C ILE A 105 -3.76 4.37 -5.62
N GLY A 106 -4.16 5.33 -6.45
CA GLY A 106 -3.78 5.38 -7.85
C GLY A 106 -2.32 5.84 -8.04
N PRO A 107 -1.77 5.66 -9.25
CA PRO A 107 -0.61 6.42 -9.68
C PRO A 107 -0.97 7.93 -9.79
N GLN A 108 -0.09 8.73 -10.37
CA GLN A 108 -0.24 10.18 -10.53
C GLN A 108 -1.44 10.60 -11.42
N HIS A 109 -2.22 9.64 -11.93
CA HIS A 109 -3.47 9.83 -12.67
C HIS A 109 -4.63 9.20 -11.89
N ASP A 110 -5.82 9.76 -12.04
CA ASP A 110 -7.06 9.23 -11.46
C ASP A 110 -7.21 7.74 -11.77
N ILE A 111 -7.16 6.92 -10.71
CA ILE A 111 -7.59 5.53 -10.79
C ILE A 111 -9.08 5.49 -10.48
N ASP A 112 -9.85 4.75 -11.27
CA ASP A 112 -11.24 4.48 -10.95
C ASP A 112 -11.36 3.06 -10.39
N LEU A 113 -12.16 2.93 -9.34
CA LEU A 113 -12.52 1.61 -8.83
C LEU A 113 -13.45 0.91 -9.84
N PRO A 114 -13.37 -0.42 -9.98
CA PRO A 114 -14.37 -1.18 -10.72
C PRO A 114 -15.79 -0.85 -10.22
N SER A 115 -16.76 -0.81 -11.12
CA SER A 115 -18.12 -0.33 -10.82
C SER A 115 -18.85 -1.11 -9.72
N ASP A 116 -18.46 -2.36 -9.50
CA ASP A 116 -18.98 -3.25 -8.47
C ASP A 116 -18.15 -3.27 -7.18
N VAL A 117 -17.00 -2.58 -7.14
CA VAL A 117 -16.19 -2.40 -5.93
C VAL A 117 -16.58 -1.08 -5.25
N ARG A 118 -17.23 -1.19 -4.10
CA ARG A 118 -17.61 -0.01 -3.29
C ARG A 118 -16.61 0.20 -2.15
N PRO A 119 -15.94 1.36 -2.07
CA PRO A 119 -15.09 1.67 -0.94
C PRO A 119 -15.93 1.88 0.32
N SER A 120 -15.39 1.50 1.47
CA SER A 120 -16.00 1.74 2.78
C SER A 120 -15.91 3.21 3.17
N GLN A 121 -14.82 3.89 2.80
CA GLN A 121 -14.66 5.35 2.88
C GLN A 121 -13.79 5.84 1.72
N VAL A 122 -14.05 7.08 1.29
CA VAL A 122 -13.15 7.83 0.41
C VAL A 122 -12.47 8.89 1.26
N ILE A 123 -11.15 8.82 1.38
CA ILE A 123 -10.36 9.63 2.30
C ILE A 123 -9.37 10.50 1.53
N SER A 124 -9.29 11.77 1.91
CA SER A 124 -8.29 12.72 1.47
C SER A 124 -7.29 13.00 2.60
N ILE A 125 -6.02 13.13 2.23
CA ILE A 125 -4.95 13.58 3.15
C ILE A 125 -4.66 15.08 3.06
N GLY A 126 -5.38 15.80 2.20
CA GLY A 126 -5.20 17.24 2.02
C GLY A 126 -5.74 17.77 0.69
N LYS A 127 -5.66 19.08 0.51
CA LYS A 127 -6.17 19.77 -0.70
C LYS A 127 -5.20 19.76 -1.89
N LYS A 128 -3.93 19.41 -1.65
CA LYS A 128 -2.91 19.36 -2.70
C LYS A 128 -2.81 17.94 -3.24
N SER A 129 -2.45 17.82 -4.52
CA SER A 129 -2.07 16.54 -5.09
C SER A 129 -0.66 16.16 -4.62
N TYR A 130 -0.51 14.93 -4.13
CA TYR A 130 0.74 14.41 -3.59
C TYR A 130 1.16 13.15 -4.34
N LEU A 131 2.47 12.92 -4.43
CA LEU A 131 2.99 11.63 -4.90
C LEU A 131 2.44 10.50 -4.03
N ALA A 132 2.08 9.37 -4.64
CA ALA A 132 1.56 8.21 -3.93
C ALA A 132 2.48 7.74 -2.78
N SER A 133 3.80 7.86 -2.92
CA SER A 133 4.76 7.58 -1.86
C SER A 133 4.60 8.50 -0.63
N HIS A 134 4.31 9.78 -0.84
CA HIS A 134 4.06 10.73 0.26
C HIS A 134 2.75 10.42 0.96
N VAL A 135 1.71 10.11 0.18
CA VAL A 135 0.40 9.71 0.74
C VAL A 135 0.55 8.47 1.62
N ILE A 136 1.23 7.43 1.13
CA ILE A 136 1.51 6.21 1.90
C ILE A 136 2.28 6.52 3.18
N SER A 137 3.34 7.35 3.09
CA SER A 137 4.15 7.72 4.25
C SER A 137 3.32 8.46 5.31
N TYR A 138 2.44 9.36 4.87
CA TYR A 138 1.55 10.10 5.74
C TYR A 138 0.51 9.20 6.42
N ILE A 139 -0.11 8.27 5.67
CA ILE A 139 -1.06 7.29 6.23
C ILE A 139 -0.37 6.42 7.27
N ASN A 140 0.83 5.90 6.99
CA ASN A 140 1.60 5.12 7.95
C ASN A 140 1.87 5.92 9.23
N PHE A 141 2.34 7.16 9.11
CA PHE A 141 2.54 8.05 10.26
C PHE A 141 1.24 8.28 11.06
N TYR A 142 0.14 8.56 10.37
CA TYR A 142 -1.16 8.80 10.99
C TYR A 142 -1.66 7.56 11.76
N LEU A 143 -1.51 6.37 11.19
CA LEU A 143 -1.85 5.11 11.86
C LEU A 143 -0.95 4.82 13.07
N ASP A 144 0.35 5.11 12.98
CA ASP A 144 1.30 4.93 14.08
C ASP A 144 0.96 5.84 15.28
N LEU A 145 0.55 7.10 15.04
CA LEU A 145 0.08 8.01 16.08
C LEU A 145 -1.15 7.49 16.83
N LYS A 146 -1.98 6.69 16.17
CA LYS A 146 -3.25 6.21 16.70
C LYS A 146 -3.11 4.84 17.37
N SER A 147 -2.16 4.04 16.88
CA SER A 147 -1.76 2.76 17.49
C SER A 147 -1.03 2.98 18.82
N ASN A 148 -0.22 4.03 18.92
CA ASN A 148 0.54 4.34 20.13
C ASN A 148 -0.21 5.32 21.05
N ARG A 149 -0.88 4.80 22.08
CA ARG A 149 -1.21 5.61 23.28
C ARG A 149 0.09 5.85 24.06
N ILE A 150 0.81 6.92 23.74
CA ILE A 150 2.06 7.27 24.43
C ILE A 150 1.74 7.95 25.75
N LYS A 151 2.15 7.34 26.87
CA LYS A 151 2.43 8.05 28.12
C LYS A 151 3.90 8.46 28.09
N ILE A 152 4.14 9.77 28.05
CA ILE A 152 5.45 10.34 28.35
C ILE A 152 5.44 10.62 29.85
N ILE A 153 6.23 9.88 30.62
CA ILE A 153 6.54 10.24 32.00
C ILE A 153 7.94 10.87 31.97
N LYS A 154 8.04 12.07 32.50
CA LYS A 154 9.29 12.81 32.64
C LYS A 154 10.23 12.13 33.63
#